data_AF-A0A7H0H8F5-F1
#
_entry.id   AF-A0A7H0H8F5-F1
#
_cell.length_a   1.000
_cell.length_b   1.000
_cell.length_c   1.000
_cell.angle_alpha   90.00
_cell.angle_beta   90.00
_cell.angle_gamma   90.00
#
_symmetry.space_group_name_H-M   'P 1'
#
loop_
_entity.id
_entity.type
_entity.pdbx_description
1 polymer ?
#
loop_
_entity_poly.entity_id
_entity_poly.type
_entity_poly.pdbx_seq_one_letter_code
_entity_poly.pdbx_strand_id
1 'polypeptide(L)'
;MTRRTVPLLTTAGFYIACWALGTTALAETYTPEWTARRIAFFTMVSLGAVLFGRGAAWLWSLAGYLVGVALGELIGGIVYAQQRSRLDEQLLDPNFTQNWEPHHPGWAIAIGVFLGATAIGLVVESRRGSRSTRPVVR
;
A
#
# COMPACT_ATOMS: atom_id res chain seq x y z
N MET A 1 27.06 4.86 12.99
CA MET A 1 25.63 4.83 12.58
C MET A 1 24.88 3.84 13.45
N THR A 2 23.73 4.22 14.00
CA THR A 2 22.91 3.27 14.78
C THR A 2 22.33 2.22 13.81
N ARG A 3 22.09 0.98 14.29
CA ARG A 3 21.53 -0.11 13.45
C ARG A 3 20.22 0.26 12.72
N ARG A 4 19.57 1.35 13.13
CA ARG A 4 18.30 1.83 12.55
C ARG A 4 18.46 2.97 11.53
N THR A 5 19.62 3.60 11.42
CA THR A 5 19.83 4.71 10.48
C THR A 5 19.60 4.28 9.03
N VAL A 6 20.17 3.13 8.63
CA VAL A 6 20.03 2.63 7.25
C VAL A 6 18.56 2.34 6.91
N PRO A 7 17.80 1.52 7.68
CA PRO A 7 16.38 1.30 7.44
C PRO A 7 15.53 2.58 7.39
N LEU A 8 15.81 3.57 8.25
CA LEU A 8 15.08 4.84 8.27
C LEU A 8 15.30 5.62 6.97
N LEU A 9 16.55 5.80 6.56
CA LEU A 9 16.90 6.52 5.34
C LEU A 9 16.38 5.78 4.09
N THR A 10 16.48 4.45 4.05
CA THR A 10 15.94 3.65 2.95
C THR A 10 14.42 3.78 2.86
N THR A 11 13.72 3.73 4.00
CA THR A 11 12.25 3.89 4.03
C THR A 11 11.85 5.29 3.56
N ALA A 12 12.50 6.34 4.06
CA ALA A 12 12.24 7.71 3.64
C ALA A 12 12.52 7.92 2.14
N GLY A 13 13.68 7.47 1.66
CA GLY A 13 14.07 7.57 0.25
C GLY A 13 13.12 6.81 -0.67
N PHE A 14 12.67 5.63 -0.26
CA PHE A 14 11.66 4.86 -0.98
C PHE A 14 10.36 5.64 -1.15
N TYR A 15 9.82 6.23 -0.09
CA TYR A 15 8.57 6.98 -0.18
C TYR A 15 8.71 8.30 -0.93
N ILE A 16 9.86 8.96 -0.88
CA ILE A 16 10.16 10.12 -1.74
C ILE A 16 10.11 9.72 -3.22
N ALA A 17 10.73 8.59 -3.58
CA ALA A 17 10.69 8.08 -4.94
C ALA A 17 9.26 7.72 -5.38
N CYS A 18 8.48 7.05 -4.52
CA CYS A 18 7.09 6.73 -4.80
C CYS A 18 6.21 7.99 -4.94
N TRP A 19 6.42 9.01 -4.11
CA TRP A 19 5.75 10.29 -4.24
C TRP A 19 6.06 10.93 -5.59
N ALA A 20 7.34 11.06 -5.92
CA ALA A 20 7.78 11.68 -7.17
C ALA A 20 7.21 10.95 -8.39
N LEU A 21 7.28 9.61 -8.42
CA LEU A 21 6.70 8.80 -9.49
C LEU A 21 5.18 8.98 -9.58
N GLY A 22 4.47 8.91 -8.46
CA GLY A 22 3.00 9.04 -8.42
C GLY A 22 2.49 10.43 -8.82
N THR A 23 3.26 11.49 -8.60
CA THR A 23 2.89 12.86 -9.00
C THR A 23 3.39 13.26 -10.39
N THR A 24 4.20 12.42 -11.05
CA THR A 24 4.76 12.73 -12.38
C THR A 24 4.43 11.64 -13.40
N ALA A 25 5.26 10.60 -13.49
CA ALA A 25 5.14 9.53 -14.49
C ALA A 25 3.83 8.72 -14.38
N LEU A 26 3.24 8.67 -13.19
CA LEU A 26 2.03 7.92 -12.88
C LEU A 26 0.85 8.82 -12.48
N ALA A 27 0.91 10.12 -12.79
CA ALA A 27 -0.12 11.08 -12.42
C ALA A 27 -1.50 10.79 -13.04
N GLU A 28 -1.54 10.06 -14.15
CA GLU A 28 -2.79 9.66 -14.83
C GLU A 28 -3.33 8.30 -14.37
N THR A 29 -2.60 7.58 -13.50
CA THR A 29 -3.05 6.31 -12.93
C THR A 29 -3.66 6.55 -11.56
N TYR A 30 -4.86 6.02 -11.32
CA TYR A 30 -5.66 6.44 -10.15
C TYR A 30 -4.98 6.07 -8.83
N THR A 31 -4.60 4.81 -8.66
CA THR A 31 -4.11 4.30 -7.37
C THR A 31 -2.73 4.86 -7.02
N PRO A 32 -1.73 4.87 -7.94
CA PRO A 32 -0.43 5.47 -7.66
C PRO A 32 -0.49 6.98 -7.36
N GLU A 33 -1.32 7.73 -8.09
CA GLU A 33 -1.51 9.16 -7.86
C GLU A 33 -2.19 9.40 -6.50
N TRP A 34 -3.24 8.63 -6.22
CA TRP A 34 -3.99 8.75 -4.98
C TRP A 34 -3.10 8.46 -3.76
N THR A 35 -2.29 7.39 -3.80
CA THR A 35 -1.40 7.03 -2.70
C THR A 35 -0.24 8.03 -2.56
N ALA A 36 0.28 8.59 -3.65
CA ALA A 36 1.29 9.64 -3.60
C ALA A 36 0.78 10.91 -2.90
N ARG A 37 -0.47 11.32 -3.13
CA ARG A 37 -1.06 12.46 -2.40
C ARG A 37 -1.23 12.19 -0.89
N ARG A 38 -1.28 10.91 -0.47
CA ARG A 38 -1.39 10.49 0.94
C ARG A 38 -0.12 9.80 1.44
N ILE A 39 1.02 10.06 0.81
CA ILE A 39 2.26 9.31 1.06
C ILE A 39 2.67 9.35 2.54
N ALA A 40 2.40 10.47 3.23
CA ALA A 40 2.68 10.67 4.64
C ALA A 40 2.10 9.56 5.53
N PHE A 41 0.88 9.09 5.25
CA PHE A 41 0.25 7.99 6.00
C PHE A 41 1.10 6.70 5.90
N PHE A 42 1.44 6.29 4.68
CA PHE A 42 2.22 5.08 4.43
C PHE A 42 3.64 5.20 5.01
N THR A 43 4.25 6.38 4.86
CA THR A 43 5.57 6.67 5.43
C THR A 43 5.54 6.56 6.95
N MET A 44 4.57 7.18 7.63
CA MET A 44 4.46 7.13 9.10
C MET A 44 4.31 5.70 9.62
N VAL A 45 3.44 4.89 8.99
CA VAL A 45 3.25 3.49 9.38
C VAL A 45 4.53 2.67 9.18
N SER A 46 5.20 2.83 8.04
CA SER A 46 6.46 2.13 7.76
C SER A 46 7.60 2.56 8.67
N LEU A 47 7.71 3.85 8.99
CA LEU A 47 8.68 4.35 9.98
C LEU A 47 8.36 3.78 11.37
N GLY A 48 7.08 3.66 11.73
CA GLY A 48 6.66 2.92 12.92
C GLY A 48 7.17 1.49 12.92
N ALA A 49 7.07 0.77 11.80
CA ALA A 49 7.61 -0.58 11.66
C ALA A 49 9.15 -0.62 11.80
N VAL A 50 9.87 0.42 11.35
CA VAL A 50 11.33 0.54 11.57
C VAL A 50 11.67 0.79 13.04
N LEU A 51 10.92 1.67 13.72
CA LEU A 51 11.22 2.12 15.08
C LEU A 51 10.78 1.11 16.15
N PHE A 52 9.65 0.44 15.94
CA PHE A 52 9.05 -0.47 16.92
C PHE A 52 9.14 -1.94 16.50
N GLY A 53 9.33 -2.22 15.21
CA GLY A 53 9.52 -3.57 14.71
C GLY A 53 10.91 -4.12 15.01
N ARG A 54 11.04 -5.45 14.85
CA ARG A 54 12.30 -6.18 14.95
C ARG A 54 12.78 -6.60 13.57
N GLY A 55 14.09 -6.78 13.43
CA GLY A 55 14.70 -7.34 12.24
C GLY A 55 14.28 -6.61 10.97
N ALA A 56 13.71 -7.36 10.04
CA ALA A 56 13.36 -6.87 8.71
C ALA A 56 11.86 -6.54 8.54
N ALA A 57 11.12 -6.26 9.63
CA ALA A 57 9.68 -6.03 9.58
C ALA A 57 9.29 -4.86 8.65
N TRP A 58 10.13 -3.84 8.55
CA TRP A 58 9.93 -2.70 7.65
C TRP A 58 9.97 -3.08 6.16
N LEU A 59 10.66 -4.15 5.76
CA LEU A 59 10.64 -4.61 4.36
C LEU A 59 9.26 -5.10 3.95
N TRP A 60 8.49 -5.67 4.89
CA TRP A 60 7.13 -6.11 4.62
C TRP A 60 6.19 -4.94 4.36
N SER A 61 6.37 -3.82 5.05
CA SER A 61 5.55 -2.63 4.80
C SER A 61 5.87 -2.00 3.44
N LEU A 62 7.15 -1.96 3.04
CA LEU A 62 7.54 -1.49 1.70
C LEU A 62 7.01 -2.40 0.59
N ALA A 63 7.18 -3.72 0.74
CA ALA A 63 6.67 -4.69 -0.23
C ALA A 63 5.13 -4.64 -0.30
N GLY A 64 4.47 -4.57 0.86
CA GLY A 64 3.02 -4.43 0.95
C GLY A 64 2.50 -3.16 0.28
N TYR A 65 3.24 -2.05 0.35
CA TYR A 65 2.89 -0.83 -0.37
C TYR A 65 2.93 -1.04 -1.88
N LEU A 66 4.04 -1.56 -2.43
CA LEU A 66 4.17 -1.79 -3.88
C LEU A 66 3.10 -2.75 -4.40
N VAL A 67 2.94 -3.89 -3.73
CA VAL A 67 1.96 -4.91 -4.10
C VAL A 67 0.54 -4.35 -3.97
N GLY A 68 0.26 -3.60 -2.89
CA GLY A 68 -1.04 -2.98 -2.69
C GLY A 68 -1.38 -1.96 -3.77
N VAL A 69 -0.45 -1.10 -4.16
CA VAL A 69 -0.64 -0.14 -5.25
C VAL A 69 -0.88 -0.86 -6.58
N ALA A 70 -0.06 -1.87 -6.91
CA ALA A 70 -0.20 -2.62 -8.14
C ALA A 70 -1.53 -3.40 -8.22
N LEU A 71 -1.92 -4.09 -7.14
CA LEU A 71 -3.21 -4.79 -7.05
C LEU A 71 -4.38 -3.82 -7.04
N GLY A 72 -4.24 -2.68 -6.37
CA GLY A 72 -5.28 -1.66 -6.33
C GLY A 72 -5.55 -1.07 -7.71
N GLU A 73 -4.51 -0.81 -8.49
CA GLU A 73 -4.68 -0.34 -9.87
C GLU A 73 -5.25 -1.43 -10.77
N LEU A 74 -4.70 -2.65 -10.69
CA LEU A 74 -5.16 -3.76 -11.54
C LEU A 74 -6.62 -4.10 -11.29
N ILE A 75 -6.99 -4.36 -10.04
CA ILE A 75 -8.36 -4.76 -9.68
C ILE A 75 -9.29 -3.56 -9.76
N GLY A 76 -8.86 -2.40 -9.27
CA GLY A 76 -9.67 -1.18 -9.28
C GLY A 76 -9.98 -0.72 -10.71
N GLY A 77 -9.03 -0.83 -11.63
CA GLY A 77 -9.22 -0.46 -13.03
C GLY A 77 -10.26 -1.37 -13.71
N ILE A 78 -10.22 -2.68 -13.44
CA ILE A 78 -11.21 -3.64 -13.93
C ILE A 78 -12.61 -3.30 -13.40
N VAL A 79 -12.74 -3.06 -12.09
CA VAL A 79 -14.04 -2.73 -11.47
C VAL A 79 -14.59 -1.42 -12.02
N TYR A 80 -13.74 -0.39 -12.12
CA TYR A 80 -14.13 0.92 -12.64
C TYR A 80 -14.56 0.85 -14.11
N ALA A 81 -13.86 0.08 -14.94
CA ALA A 81 -14.23 -0.14 -16.33
C ALA A 81 -15.60 -0.82 -16.46
N GLN A 82 -15.86 -1.87 -15.65
CA GLN A 82 -17.16 -2.54 -15.62
C GLN A 82 -18.29 -1.64 -15.12
N GLN A 83 -18.00 -0.75 -14.18
CA GLN A 83 -18.97 0.24 -13.73
C GLN A 83 -19.27 1.26 -14.83
N ARG A 84 -18.24 1.82 -15.49
CA ARG A 84 -18.47 2.76 -16.60
C ARG A 84 -19.30 2.14 -17.72
N SER A 85 -19.00 0.91 -18.14
CA SER A 85 -19.79 0.26 -19.20
C SER A 85 -21.27 0.10 -18.80
N ARG A 86 -21.55 -0.24 -17.54
CA ARG A 86 -22.93 -0.31 -17.03
C ARG A 86 -23.63 1.05 -17.01
N LEU A 87 -22.90 2.12 -16.66
CA LEU A 87 -23.46 3.46 -16.70
C LEU A 87 -23.78 3.88 -18.14
N ASP A 88 -22.87 3.62 -19.08
CA ASP A 88 -23.06 3.94 -20.50
C ASP A 88 -24.31 3.23 -21.06
N GLU A 89 -24.54 1.97 -20.70
CA GLU A 89 -25.76 1.22 -21.05
C GLU A 89 -27.03 1.83 -20.43
N GLN A 90 -26.97 2.25 -19.16
CA GLN A 90 -28.10 2.84 -18.46
C GLN A 90 -28.48 4.22 -19.01
N LEU A 91 -27.51 5.01 -19.46
CA LEU A 91 -27.74 6.32 -20.06
C LEU A 91 -28.48 6.26 -21.41
N LEU A 92 -28.60 5.08 -22.03
CA LEU A 92 -29.42 4.88 -23.23
C LEU A 92 -30.92 4.83 -22.92
N ASP A 93 -31.32 4.53 -21.68
CA ASP A 93 -32.72 4.57 -21.27
C ASP A 93 -33.13 6.03 -20.97
N PRO A 94 -34.09 6.61 -21.71
CA PRO A 94 -34.52 7.99 -21.50
C PRO A 94 -35.18 8.23 -20.13
N ASN A 95 -35.58 7.17 -19.41
CA ASN A 95 -36.15 7.25 -18.07
C ASN A 95 -35.10 7.05 -16.95
N PHE A 96 -33.85 6.76 -17.30
CA PHE A 96 -32.81 6.55 -16.31
C PHE A 96 -32.47 7.86 -15.60
N THR A 97 -32.51 7.82 -14.26
CA THR A 97 -32.02 8.91 -13.40
C THR A 97 -30.75 8.42 -12.73
N GLN A 98 -29.61 9.05 -13.05
CA GLN A 98 -28.34 8.70 -12.45
C GLN A 98 -28.33 9.01 -10.96
N ASN A 99 -28.26 7.97 -10.13
CA ASN A 99 -28.18 8.07 -8.66
C ASN A 99 -26.89 7.47 -8.09
N TRP A 100 -25.93 7.14 -8.95
CA TRP A 100 -24.64 6.56 -8.59
C TRP A 100 -23.55 7.00 -9.57
N GLU A 101 -22.29 6.89 -9.15
CA GLU A 101 -21.12 7.21 -9.97
C GLU A 101 -20.09 6.06 -9.91
N PRO A 102 -19.48 5.69 -11.05
CA PRO A 102 -18.36 4.76 -11.07
C PRO A 102 -17.25 5.21 -10.12
N HIS A 103 -16.80 4.29 -9.27
CA HIS A 103 -15.77 4.52 -8.27
C HIS A 103 -14.61 3.54 -8.47
N HIS A 104 -13.39 4.05 -8.36
CA HIS A 104 -12.18 3.24 -8.44
C HIS A 104 -11.77 2.74 -7.04
N PRO A 105 -11.96 1.46 -6.68
CA PRO A 105 -11.74 0.97 -5.32
C PRO A 105 -10.25 0.72 -4.98
N GLY A 106 -9.33 1.02 -5.90
CA GLY A 106 -7.91 0.71 -5.76
C GLY A 106 -7.25 1.27 -4.51
N TRP A 107 -7.69 2.42 -4.00
CA TRP A 107 -7.19 3.01 -2.75
C TRP A 107 -7.44 2.09 -1.54
N ALA A 108 -8.60 1.45 -1.47
CA ALA A 108 -8.98 0.59 -0.35
C ALA A 108 -8.16 -0.72 -0.39
N ILE A 109 -7.98 -1.27 -1.59
CA ILE A 109 -7.13 -2.45 -1.83
C ILE A 109 -5.69 -2.16 -1.41
N ALA A 110 -5.15 -1.01 -1.84
CA ALA A 110 -3.79 -0.62 -1.50
C ALA A 110 -3.57 -0.49 0.02
N ILE A 111 -4.50 0.16 0.74
CA ILE A 111 -4.46 0.26 2.21
C ILE A 111 -4.53 -1.11 2.86
N GLY A 112 -5.48 -1.96 2.45
CA GLY A 112 -5.69 -3.28 3.04
C GLY A 112 -4.47 -4.18 2.91
N VAL A 113 -3.89 -4.26 1.70
CA VAL A 113 -2.69 -5.06 1.44
C VAL A 113 -1.48 -4.51 2.20
N PHE A 114 -1.29 -3.19 2.21
CA PHE A 114 -0.20 -2.54 2.93
C PHE A 114 -0.24 -2.81 4.44
N LEU A 115 -1.40 -2.60 5.07
CA LEU A 115 -1.57 -2.81 6.51
C LEU A 115 -1.46 -4.29 6.86
N GLY A 116 -2.04 -5.18 6.04
CA GLY A 116 -1.95 -6.62 6.22
C GLY A 116 -0.50 -7.12 6.18
N ALA A 117 0.26 -6.71 5.15
CA ALA A 117 1.67 -7.06 5.02
C ALA A 117 2.51 -6.51 6.18
N THR A 118 2.26 -5.26 6.60
CA THR A 118 2.95 -4.64 7.74
C THR A 118 2.70 -5.44 9.02
N ALA A 119 1.45 -5.81 9.29
CA ALA A 119 1.08 -6.64 10.44
C ALA A 119 1.75 -8.02 10.40
N ILE A 120 1.75 -8.68 9.23
CA ILE A 120 2.45 -9.96 9.02
C ILE A 120 3.94 -9.81 9.33
N GLY A 121 4.61 -8.78 8.81
CA GLY A 121 6.02 -8.54 9.06
C GLY A 121 6.36 -8.37 10.54
N LEU A 122 5.55 -7.59 11.27
CA LEU A 122 5.69 -7.42 12.71
C LEU A 122 5.54 -8.75 13.47
N VAL A 123 4.56 -9.58 13.11
CA VAL A 123 4.33 -10.89 13.74
C VAL A 123 5.44 -11.89 13.43
N VAL A 124 5.84 -12.01 12.16
CA VAL A 124 6.86 -12.96 11.69
C VAL A 124 8.20 -12.67 12.35
N GLU A 125 8.64 -11.42 12.36
CA GLU A 125 9.94 -11.05 12.91
C GLU A 125 9.97 -11.09 14.44
N SER A 126 8.85 -10.79 15.10
CA SER A 126 8.73 -10.99 16.55
C SER A 126 8.89 -12.45 16.94
N ARG A 127 8.23 -13.37 16.21
CA ARG A 127 8.34 -14.82 16.44
C ARG A 127 9.74 -15.36 16.17
N ARG A 128 10.46 -14.82 15.17
CA ARG A 128 11.86 -15.18 14.89
C ARG A 128 12.79 -14.76 16.02
N GLY A 129 12.61 -13.56 16.56
CA GLY A 129 13.36 -13.06 17.72
C GLY A 129 13.21 -13.94 18.96
N SER A 130 12.00 -14.42 19.26
CA SER A 130 11.73 -15.30 20.42
C SER A 130 12.27 -16.72 20.26
N ARG A 131 12.46 -17.22 19.03
CA ARG A 131 13.04 -18.55 18.79
C ARG A 131 14.55 -18.58 19.00
N SER A 132 15.25 -17.46 18.76
CA SER A 132 16.70 -17.35 18.91
C SER A 132 17.18 -17.36 20.36
N THR A 133 16.29 -17.15 21.34
CA THR A 133 16.63 -17.08 22.77
C THR A 133 16.39 -18.38 23.54
N ARG A 134 16.05 -19.50 22.88
CA ARG A 134 16.02 -20.80 23.57
C ARG A 134 17.46 -21.24 23.84
N PRO A 135 17.87 -21.45 25.10
CA PRO A 135 19.20 -21.96 25.40
C PRO A 135 19.32 -23.35 24.81
N VAL A 136 20.42 -23.58 24.08
CA VAL A 136 20.86 -24.94 23.75
C VAL A 136 21.27 -25.56 25.08
N VAL A 137 20.36 -26.35 25.67
CA VAL A 137 20.70 -27.23 26.79
C VAL A 137 21.65 -28.27 26.19
N ARG A 138 22.95 -28.10 26.47
CA ARG A 138 23.97 -29.12 26.25
C ARG A 138 23.99 -30.08 27.43
#